data_AF-A0A1F9Q843-F1
#
_entry.id   AF-A0A1F9Q843-F1
#
_cell.length_a   1.000
_cell.length_b   1.000
_cell.length_c   1.000
_cell.angle_alpha   90.00
_cell.angle_beta   90.00
_cell.angle_gamma   90.00
#
_symmetry.space_group_name_H-M   'P 1'
#
loop_
_entity.id
_entity.type
_entity.pdbx_description
1 polymer ?
#
loop_
_entity_poly.entity_id
_entity_poly.type
_entity_poly.pdbx_seq_one_letter_code
_entity_poly.pdbx_strand_id
1 'polypeptide(L)'
;MFKTAAFLSVIFFPALSLAGSFELGSYSAGTLPQAPVVQPHGPAPVTPPGVTIANYTTEEEFTFESEAEEALSQRVNALRAAGVTTLGGRVTEKGNDYTFVIEYLPSVKGSAALPPAALVETYKNGEAYWLTSEAEEAMRAAAANFRAARLAVLGSYLYDSGNDDAFAVDYVVKNLLRPSQEYAVKFEKYAGGKFTFESEAEKAVPSYLALFKQAGLPAIRGRAVPRPDRDYAVEVEYAVKTNASGRRPQYSVARYDARTTFPFDKEAAKAGKAALPAFARAGLPPLSSVVRPAGRDYSYAVDFLVGNIYQQGGVIPSAAVQTYQAPETFTFEREAEEALAAKTAAFNAAGLPVLGSAVTGSLGSYTYVLDYAAKAGQNGPAQQPL
;
A
#
# COMPACT_ATOMS: atom_id res chain seq x y z
N MET A 1 60.12 29.68 36.45
CA MET A 1 59.95 31.06 35.95
C MET A 1 58.49 31.21 35.54
N PHE A 2 57.69 31.88 36.37
CA PHE A 2 57.32 33.31 36.23
C PHE A 2 56.43 33.53 34.98
N LYS A 3 55.27 34.18 35.00
CA LYS A 3 54.54 34.99 36.00
C LYS A 3 53.27 35.51 35.28
N THR A 4 52.12 35.65 35.98
CA THR A 4 51.09 36.73 35.86
C THR A 4 50.40 36.99 34.49
N ALA A 5 49.17 37.49 34.35
CA ALA A 5 48.22 38.25 35.19
C ALA A 5 46.78 38.03 34.63
N ALA A 6 45.75 37.92 35.47
CA ALA A 6 44.80 38.99 35.87
C ALA A 6 43.85 39.48 34.75
N PHE A 7 42.53 39.42 34.96
CA PHE A 7 41.77 40.53 35.55
C PHE A 7 40.30 40.18 35.78
N LEU A 8 39.83 40.58 36.96
CA LEU A 8 38.46 40.62 37.44
C LEU A 8 37.72 41.77 36.74
N SER A 9 36.44 41.61 36.39
CA SER A 9 35.56 42.76 36.18
C SER A 9 34.14 42.46 36.63
N VAL A 10 33.75 43.23 37.65
CA VAL A 10 32.44 43.32 38.29
C VAL A 10 31.52 44.16 37.39
N ILE A 11 30.29 43.70 37.14
CA ILE A 11 29.25 44.53 36.52
C ILE A 11 28.16 44.81 37.56
N PHE A 12 27.98 46.10 37.78
CA PHE A 12 27.05 46.78 38.68
C PHE A 12 25.58 46.63 38.22
N PHE A 13 24.68 46.46 39.20
CA PHE A 13 23.24 46.67 39.07
C PHE A 13 22.88 48.12 39.41
N PRO A 14 22.13 48.86 38.58
CA PRO A 14 21.45 50.07 39.03
C PRO A 14 20.06 49.73 39.57
N ALA A 15 19.83 50.12 40.83
CA ALA A 15 18.52 50.19 41.44
C ALA A 15 17.76 51.41 40.89
N LEU A 16 16.58 51.18 40.32
CA LEU A 16 15.62 52.23 39.98
C LEU A 16 14.67 52.44 41.16
N SER A 17 14.76 53.61 41.78
CA SER A 17 13.80 54.13 42.74
C SER A 17 12.62 54.76 41.99
N LEU A 18 11.42 54.22 42.20
CA LEU A 18 10.16 54.87 41.85
C LEU A 18 9.48 55.32 43.15
N ALA A 19 9.69 56.58 43.51
CA ALA A 19 8.88 57.28 44.49
C ALA A 19 7.60 57.77 43.79
N GLY A 20 6.50 57.06 44.01
CA GLY A 20 5.15 57.52 43.67
C GLY A 20 4.46 58.04 44.92
N SER A 21 3.95 59.27 44.87
CA SER A 21 3.12 59.88 45.89
C SER A 21 1.83 59.06 46.13
N PHE A 22 1.55 58.72 47.38
CA PHE A 22 0.32 58.03 47.79
C PHE A 22 -0.68 59.07 48.31
N GLU A 23 -1.77 59.32 47.59
CA GLU A 23 -2.94 60.00 48.13
C GLU A 23 -3.96 58.95 48.61
N LEU A 24 -4.23 58.92 49.92
CA LEU A 24 -5.33 58.12 50.47
C LEU A 24 -6.65 58.88 50.30
N GLY A 25 -7.32 58.65 49.16
CA GLY A 25 -8.74 58.98 49.00
C GLY A 25 -9.60 57.91 49.70
N SER A 26 -10.53 58.35 50.56
CA SER A 26 -11.54 57.49 51.17
C SER A 26 -12.67 57.19 50.18
N TYR A 27 -12.67 55.99 49.59
CA TYR A 27 -13.76 55.51 48.73
C TYR A 27 -14.70 54.59 49.51
N SER A 28 -16.02 54.84 49.45
CA SER A 28 -17.04 53.97 50.01
C SER A 28 -17.20 52.68 49.18
N ALA A 29 -17.47 51.55 49.83
CA ALA A 29 -17.47 50.20 49.26
C ALA A 29 -18.45 49.91 48.08
N GLY A 30 -19.23 50.89 47.62
CA GLY A 30 -20.24 50.74 46.56
C GLY A 30 -19.81 51.15 45.15
N THR A 31 -18.62 51.70 44.96
CA THR A 31 -18.20 52.32 43.69
C THR A 31 -16.81 51.88 43.23
N LEU A 32 -16.56 50.57 43.24
CA LEU A 32 -15.43 49.97 42.52
C LEU A 32 -15.94 49.35 41.20
N PRO A 33 -15.35 49.69 40.04
CA PRO A 33 -15.64 48.96 38.81
C PRO A 33 -15.24 47.49 38.97
N GLN A 34 -16.11 46.56 38.57
CA GLN A 34 -15.77 45.13 38.55
C GLN A 34 -14.55 44.94 37.64
N ALA A 35 -13.46 44.41 38.21
CA ALA A 35 -12.31 44.00 37.44
C ALA A 35 -12.73 42.92 36.43
N PRO A 36 -12.23 42.96 35.18
CA PRO A 36 -12.51 41.91 34.20
C PRO A 36 -12.05 40.57 34.77
N VAL A 37 -12.98 39.62 34.86
CA VAL A 37 -12.68 38.25 35.28
C VAL A 37 -11.85 37.61 34.17
N VAL A 38 -10.53 37.58 34.34
CA VAL A 38 -9.65 36.75 33.52
C VAL A 38 -10.01 35.31 33.86
N GLN A 39 -10.67 34.61 32.93
CA GLN A 39 -10.83 33.16 33.01
C GLN A 39 -9.43 32.55 33.16
N PRO A 40 -9.16 31.75 34.20
CA PRO A 40 -7.86 31.12 34.33
C PRO A 40 -7.61 30.29 33.08
N HIS A 41 -6.49 30.55 32.41
CA HIS A 41 -6.01 29.69 31.33
C HIS A 41 -6.05 28.26 31.84
N GLY A 42 -6.82 27.40 31.16
CA GLY A 42 -6.80 25.97 31.43
C GLY A 42 -5.35 25.47 31.41
N PRO A 43 -4.99 24.47 32.23
CA PRO A 43 -3.63 23.98 32.26
C PRO A 43 -3.20 23.61 30.83
N ALA A 44 -2.10 24.21 30.38
CA ALA A 44 -1.48 23.82 29.13
C ALA A 44 -1.25 22.29 29.17
N PRO A 45 -1.55 21.54 28.09
CA PRO A 45 -1.32 20.11 28.06
C PRO A 45 0.14 19.83 28.40
N VAL A 46 0.39 19.25 29.57
CA VAL A 46 1.74 18.83 29.97
C VAL A 46 1.99 17.49 29.31
N THR A 47 2.61 17.51 28.14
CA THR A 47 3.08 16.29 27.49
C THR A 47 4.32 15.77 28.22
N PRO A 48 4.32 14.52 28.73
CA PRO A 48 5.53 13.90 29.26
C PRO A 48 6.62 13.89 28.18
N PRO A 49 7.91 14.05 28.54
CA PRO A 49 8.99 13.99 27.58
C PRO A 49 8.95 12.66 26.80
N GLY A 50 8.86 12.75 25.47
CA GLY A 50 8.79 11.60 24.56
C GLY A 50 7.40 11.27 24.00
N VAL A 51 6.33 11.99 24.38
CA VAL A 51 4.99 11.82 23.80
C VAL A 51 4.74 12.90 22.74
N THR A 52 4.72 12.51 21.48
CA THR A 52 4.31 13.40 20.38
C THR A 52 2.78 13.43 20.30
N ILE A 53 2.18 14.61 20.41
CA ILE A 53 0.76 14.82 20.07
C ILE A 53 0.71 15.26 18.61
N ALA A 54 -0.16 14.62 17.84
CA ALA A 54 -0.44 14.99 16.45
C ALA A 54 -1.87 15.52 16.31
N ASN A 55 -2.09 16.34 15.29
CA ASN A 55 -3.39 16.90 14.96
C ASN A 55 -3.94 16.20 13.72
N TYR A 56 -5.16 15.68 13.80
CA TYR A 56 -5.93 15.25 12.66
C TYR A 56 -6.80 16.43 12.22
N THR A 57 -6.65 16.83 10.96
CA THR A 57 -7.41 17.92 10.34
C THR A 57 -8.18 17.38 9.15
N THR A 58 -9.36 17.93 8.90
CA THR A 58 -10.21 17.56 7.76
C THR A 58 -10.36 18.74 6.80
N GLU A 59 -10.68 18.44 5.55
CA GLU A 59 -11.09 19.43 4.55
C GLU A 59 -12.59 19.77 4.64
N GLU A 60 -13.35 19.12 5.54
CA GLU A 60 -14.78 19.37 5.73
C GLU A 60 -15.04 20.75 6.32
N GLU A 61 -16.01 21.44 5.72
CA GLU A 61 -16.54 22.73 6.14
C GLU A 61 -18.05 22.55 6.35
N PHE A 62 -18.55 23.04 7.49
CA PHE A 62 -19.93 22.90 7.93
C PHE A 62 -20.51 24.29 8.15
N THR A 63 -21.75 24.51 7.71
CA THR A 63 -22.38 25.83 7.86
C THR A 63 -22.74 26.11 9.33
N PHE A 64 -22.98 25.07 10.13
CA PHE A 64 -23.32 25.21 11.54
C PHE A 64 -22.32 24.49 12.45
N GLU A 65 -21.99 25.12 13.58
CA GLU A 65 -21.12 24.54 14.61
C GLU A 65 -21.63 23.17 15.08
N SER A 66 -22.95 23.01 15.25
CA SER A 66 -23.55 21.74 15.68
C SER A 66 -23.31 20.58 14.71
N GLU A 67 -23.23 20.85 13.41
CA GLU A 67 -22.90 19.83 12.41
C GLU A 67 -21.42 19.43 12.49
N ALA A 68 -20.54 20.41 12.72
CA ALA A 68 -19.12 20.16 12.95
C ALA A 68 -18.88 19.37 14.25
N GLU A 69 -19.64 19.63 15.31
CA GLU A 69 -19.58 18.86 16.57
C GLU A 69 -20.03 17.41 16.40
N GLU A 70 -21.10 17.18 15.63
CA GLU A 70 -21.56 15.83 15.32
C GLU A 70 -20.50 15.08 14.50
N ALA A 71 -19.97 15.69 13.44
CA ALA A 71 -18.94 15.11 12.60
C ALA A 71 -17.63 14.85 13.38
N LEU A 72 -17.24 15.76 14.27
CA LEU A 72 -16.12 15.60 15.19
C LEU A 72 -16.32 14.34 16.06
N SER A 73 -17.50 14.18 16.65
CA SER A 73 -17.82 13.04 17.51
C SER A 73 -17.78 11.71 16.74
N GLN A 74 -18.33 11.68 15.53
CA GLN A 74 -18.27 10.53 14.64
C GLN A 74 -16.81 10.18 14.27
N ARG A 75 -15.99 11.20 13.96
CA ARG A 75 -14.58 11.01 13.59
C ARG A 75 -13.74 10.51 14.76
N VAL A 76 -13.95 11.04 15.97
CA VAL A 76 -13.32 10.53 17.20
C VAL A 76 -13.64 9.05 17.40
N ASN A 77 -14.89 8.64 17.22
CA ASN A 77 -15.29 7.23 17.33
C ASN A 77 -14.63 6.35 16.28
N ALA A 78 -14.51 6.82 15.02
CA ALA A 78 -13.83 6.09 13.95
C ALA A 78 -12.33 5.91 14.25
N LEU A 79 -11.66 6.96 14.74
CA LEU A 79 -10.25 6.90 15.17
C LEU A 79 -10.05 5.90 16.32
N ARG A 80 -10.92 5.94 17.34
CA ARG A 80 -10.87 4.99 18.46
C ARG A 80 -11.10 3.55 17.99
N ALA A 81 -12.04 3.33 17.06
CA ALA A 81 -12.29 2.02 16.46
C ALA A 81 -11.07 1.51 15.64
N ALA A 82 -10.27 2.42 15.08
CA ALA A 82 -8.99 2.10 14.44
C ALA A 82 -7.86 1.80 15.44
N GLY A 83 -8.11 1.96 16.74
CA GLY A 83 -7.15 1.80 17.83
C GLY A 83 -6.32 3.06 18.12
N VAL A 84 -6.69 4.20 17.56
CA VAL A 84 -5.99 5.48 17.81
C VAL A 84 -6.47 6.08 19.13
N THR A 85 -5.52 6.47 19.99
CA THR A 85 -5.83 7.19 21.22
C THR A 85 -6.06 8.66 20.92
N THR A 86 -7.31 9.11 21.03
CA THR A 86 -7.70 10.53 20.90
C THR A 86 -7.61 11.24 22.26
N LEU A 87 -6.98 12.41 22.32
CA LEU A 87 -6.88 13.25 23.52
C LEU A 87 -8.03 14.25 23.66
N GLY A 88 -8.73 14.53 22.55
CA GLY A 88 -9.85 15.44 22.48
C GLY A 88 -9.97 16.02 21.09
N GLY A 89 -10.99 16.83 20.85
CA GLY A 89 -11.07 17.63 19.64
C GLY A 89 -11.85 18.90 19.91
N ARG A 90 -11.71 19.86 19.00
CA ARG A 90 -12.37 21.15 19.05
C ARG A 90 -12.89 21.51 17.68
N VAL A 91 -14.05 22.17 17.66
CA VAL A 91 -14.54 22.87 16.47
C VAL A 91 -13.77 24.19 16.34
N THR A 92 -13.47 24.57 15.11
CA THR A 92 -12.72 25.78 14.76
C THR A 92 -13.40 26.46 13.57
N GLU A 93 -13.51 27.78 13.61
CA GLU A 93 -14.01 28.55 12.47
C GLU A 93 -13.00 28.55 11.32
N LYS A 94 -13.52 28.44 10.09
CA LYS A 94 -12.77 28.50 8.85
C LYS A 94 -13.52 29.36 7.84
N GLY A 95 -13.21 30.65 7.82
CA GLY A 95 -13.96 31.62 7.01
C GLY A 95 -15.34 31.88 7.62
N ASN A 96 -16.40 31.63 6.86
CA ASN A 96 -17.79 31.72 7.33
C ASN A 96 -18.37 30.38 7.79
N ASP A 97 -17.57 29.31 7.71
CA ASP A 97 -17.97 27.93 8.04
C ASP A 97 -17.18 27.40 9.24
N TYR A 98 -17.51 26.20 9.70
CA TYR A 98 -16.91 25.49 10.82
C TYR A 98 -16.16 24.25 10.33
N THR A 99 -15.06 23.91 10.97
CA THR A 99 -14.32 22.65 10.79
C THR A 99 -13.87 22.12 12.14
N PHE A 100 -13.12 21.02 12.22
CA PHE A 100 -12.64 20.51 13.49
C PHE A 100 -11.21 19.97 13.44
N VAL A 101 -10.59 19.94 14.61
CA VAL A 101 -9.26 19.36 14.84
C VAL A 101 -9.35 18.35 15.97
N ILE A 102 -8.77 17.17 15.76
CA ILE A 102 -8.66 16.12 16.78
C ILE A 102 -7.20 15.94 17.17
N GLU A 103 -6.90 16.09 18.46
CA GLU A 103 -5.59 15.78 19.02
C GLU A 103 -5.51 14.28 19.31
N TYR A 104 -4.45 13.63 18.86
CA TYR A 104 -4.27 12.20 19.02
C TYR A 104 -2.81 11.80 19.26
N LEU A 105 -2.62 10.61 19.82
CA LEU A 105 -1.32 9.98 19.91
C LEU A 105 -1.06 9.18 18.63
N PRO A 106 0.02 9.48 17.88
CA PRO A 106 0.30 8.85 16.59
C PRO A 106 0.83 7.42 16.74
N SER A 107 0.98 6.91 17.97
CA SER A 107 1.30 5.52 18.22
C SER A 107 0.18 4.78 18.94
N VAL A 108 -0.13 3.58 18.44
CA VAL A 108 -1.01 2.63 19.11
C VAL A 108 -0.15 1.74 19.98
N LYS A 109 -0.38 1.78 21.29
CA LYS A 109 0.25 0.91 22.28
C LYS A 109 -0.76 -0.13 22.75
N GLY A 110 -0.46 -1.40 22.53
CA GLY A 110 -1.23 -2.53 23.03
C GLY A 110 -0.53 -3.19 24.22
N SER A 111 -1.32 -3.75 25.16
CA SER A 111 -0.80 -4.65 26.19
C SER A 111 -0.34 -6.00 25.62
N ALA A 112 -0.85 -6.36 24.45
CA ALA A 112 -0.45 -7.51 23.65
C ALA A 112 0.03 -7.07 22.26
N ALA A 113 0.80 -7.93 21.59
CA ALA A 113 1.31 -7.65 20.26
C ALA A 113 0.15 -7.50 19.25
N LEU A 114 0.10 -6.36 18.56
CA LEU A 114 -0.99 -6.02 17.65
C LEU A 114 -0.86 -6.82 16.34
N PRO A 115 -1.99 -7.14 15.68
CA PRO A 115 -1.96 -7.87 14.42
C PRO A 115 -1.22 -7.08 13.33
N PRO A 116 -0.59 -7.78 12.36
CA PRO A 116 0.10 -7.15 11.24
C PRO A 116 -0.82 -6.17 10.52
N ALA A 117 -0.26 -5.02 10.15
CA ALA A 117 -0.97 -4.01 9.38
C ALA A 117 -1.46 -4.58 8.04
N ALA A 118 -2.51 -4.00 7.49
CA ALA A 118 -2.90 -4.25 6.10
C ALA A 118 -2.40 -3.08 5.23
N LEU A 119 -2.06 -3.39 3.98
CA LEU A 119 -1.62 -2.45 2.95
C LEU A 119 -2.63 -2.48 1.82
N VAL A 120 -2.96 -1.31 1.29
CA VAL A 120 -3.63 -1.20 -0.01
C VAL A 120 -2.57 -1.14 -1.09
N GLU A 121 -2.72 -1.98 -2.11
CA GLU A 121 -1.85 -2.04 -3.28
C GLU A 121 -2.72 -2.00 -4.54
N THR A 122 -2.14 -1.50 -5.63
CA THR A 122 -2.76 -1.52 -6.96
C THR A 122 -1.87 -2.32 -7.90
N TYR A 123 -2.42 -3.38 -8.48
CA TYR A 123 -1.83 -4.04 -9.63
C TYR A 123 -2.31 -3.35 -10.90
N LYS A 124 -1.38 -2.89 -11.74
CA LYS A 124 -1.67 -2.45 -13.11
C LYS A 124 -1.14 -3.50 -14.06
N ASN A 125 -1.98 -3.95 -14.98
CA ASN A 125 -1.54 -4.94 -15.95
C ASN A 125 -0.53 -4.32 -16.93
N GLY A 126 0.38 -5.14 -17.43
CA GLY A 126 1.41 -4.70 -18.37
C GLY A 126 0.97 -4.71 -19.84
N GLU A 127 -0.26 -5.14 -20.13
CA GLU A 127 -0.79 -5.35 -21.48
C GLU A 127 -1.84 -4.27 -21.81
N ALA A 128 -1.90 -3.86 -23.07
CA ALA A 128 -3.00 -3.04 -23.57
C ALA A 128 -3.86 -3.89 -24.51
N TYR A 129 -5.17 -3.73 -24.43
CA TYR A 129 -6.16 -4.49 -25.19
C TYR A 129 -6.88 -3.57 -26.15
N TRP A 130 -6.88 -3.92 -27.43
CA TRP A 130 -7.65 -3.21 -28.44
C TRP A 130 -9.16 -3.29 -28.19
N LEU A 131 -9.64 -4.42 -27.66
CA LEU A 131 -11.06 -4.64 -27.37
C LEU A 131 -11.31 -4.52 -25.87
N THR A 132 -12.19 -3.59 -25.49
CA THR A 132 -12.65 -3.40 -24.11
C THR A 132 -13.17 -4.69 -23.49
N SER A 133 -13.89 -5.52 -24.24
CA SER A 133 -14.41 -6.80 -23.73
C SER A 133 -13.31 -7.78 -23.36
N GLU A 134 -12.17 -7.78 -24.07
CA GLU A 134 -11.02 -8.61 -23.71
C GLU A 134 -10.33 -8.07 -22.46
N ALA A 135 -10.21 -6.74 -22.33
CA ALA A 135 -9.69 -6.10 -21.13
C ALA A 135 -10.55 -6.44 -19.90
N GLU A 136 -11.87 -6.40 -20.03
CA GLU A 136 -12.80 -6.75 -18.95
C GLU A 136 -12.69 -8.23 -18.54
N GLU A 137 -12.59 -9.14 -19.50
CA GLU A 137 -12.43 -10.57 -19.22
C GLU A 137 -11.14 -10.84 -18.46
N ALA A 138 -10.02 -10.26 -18.94
CA ALA A 138 -8.72 -10.36 -18.29
C ALA A 138 -8.74 -9.75 -16.88
N MET A 139 -9.37 -8.58 -16.71
CA MET A 139 -9.53 -7.92 -15.41
C MET A 139 -10.33 -8.79 -14.43
N ARG A 140 -11.45 -9.37 -14.87
CA ARG A 140 -12.28 -10.25 -14.03
C ARG A 140 -11.51 -11.51 -13.62
N ALA A 141 -10.76 -12.11 -14.54
CA ALA A 141 -9.90 -13.26 -14.27
C ALA A 141 -8.80 -12.92 -13.26
N ALA A 142 -8.10 -11.79 -13.44
CA ALA A 142 -7.08 -11.30 -12.51
C ALA A 142 -7.67 -11.08 -11.11
N ALA A 143 -8.78 -10.36 -10.99
CA ALA A 143 -9.47 -10.13 -9.72
C ALA A 143 -9.95 -11.42 -9.06
N ALA A 144 -10.38 -12.43 -9.83
CA ALA A 144 -10.71 -13.75 -9.32
C ALA A 144 -9.47 -14.46 -8.76
N ASN A 145 -8.31 -14.33 -9.40
CA ASN A 145 -7.05 -14.91 -8.93
C ASN A 145 -6.53 -14.24 -7.65
N PHE A 146 -6.71 -12.93 -7.48
CA PHE A 146 -6.49 -12.23 -6.20
C PHE A 146 -7.39 -12.81 -5.09
N ARG A 147 -8.69 -12.96 -5.35
CA ARG A 147 -9.64 -13.54 -4.38
C ARG A 147 -9.30 -15.00 -4.04
N ALA A 148 -8.90 -15.80 -5.03
CA ALA A 148 -8.47 -17.18 -4.85
C ALA A 148 -7.21 -17.28 -3.96
N ALA A 149 -6.31 -16.29 -4.05
CA ALA A 149 -5.17 -16.13 -3.14
C ALA A 149 -5.54 -15.62 -1.73
N ARG A 150 -6.85 -15.47 -1.45
CA ARG A 150 -7.43 -14.93 -0.20
C ARG A 150 -7.07 -13.46 0.06
N LEU A 151 -6.82 -12.70 -0.99
CA LEU A 151 -6.65 -11.24 -0.92
C LEU A 151 -8.01 -10.56 -1.08
N ALA A 152 -8.26 -9.52 -0.29
CA ALA A 152 -9.49 -8.75 -0.40
C ALA A 152 -9.35 -7.76 -1.57
N VAL A 153 -10.22 -7.87 -2.57
CA VAL A 153 -10.24 -6.95 -3.71
C VAL A 153 -11.18 -5.79 -3.38
N LEU A 154 -10.65 -4.57 -3.38
CA LEU A 154 -11.41 -3.34 -3.13
C LEU A 154 -12.16 -2.91 -4.39
N GLY A 155 -11.53 -3.06 -5.55
CA GLY A 155 -12.08 -2.67 -6.83
C GLY A 155 -11.21 -3.15 -7.99
N SER A 156 -11.77 -3.09 -9.18
CA SER A 156 -11.04 -3.29 -10.43
C SER A 156 -11.64 -2.37 -11.49
N TYR A 157 -10.80 -1.73 -12.28
CA TYR A 157 -11.23 -0.74 -13.27
C TYR A 157 -10.38 -0.79 -14.53
N LEU A 158 -10.96 -0.36 -15.64
CA LEU A 158 -10.24 -0.10 -16.87
C LEU A 158 -9.66 1.32 -16.87
N TYR A 159 -8.53 1.50 -17.54
CA TYR A 159 -7.92 2.80 -17.78
C TYR A 159 -7.31 2.86 -19.18
N ASP A 160 -7.30 4.06 -19.75
CA ASP A 160 -6.77 4.27 -21.10
C ASP A 160 -5.25 4.10 -21.11
N SER A 161 -4.74 3.29 -22.04
CA SER A 161 -3.33 3.11 -22.33
C SER A 161 -3.05 3.43 -23.80
N GLY A 162 -2.82 4.72 -24.08
CA GLY A 162 -2.74 5.19 -25.46
C GLY A 162 -4.12 5.21 -26.11
N ASN A 163 -4.31 4.39 -27.15
CA ASN A 163 -5.61 4.22 -27.82
C ASN A 163 -6.33 2.92 -27.42
N ASP A 164 -5.75 2.16 -26.49
CA ASP A 164 -6.20 0.84 -26.08
C ASP A 164 -6.63 0.85 -24.59
N ASP A 165 -7.31 -0.21 -24.16
CA ASP A 165 -7.75 -0.38 -22.78
C ASP A 165 -6.74 -1.23 -21.97
N ALA A 166 -6.41 -0.79 -20.77
CA ALA A 166 -5.69 -1.57 -19.78
C ALA A 166 -6.52 -1.67 -18.50
N PHE A 167 -6.11 -2.48 -17.53
CA PHE A 167 -6.85 -2.70 -16.30
C PHE A 167 -5.98 -2.64 -15.03
N ALA A 168 -6.62 -2.24 -13.95
CA ALA A 168 -6.04 -2.26 -12.62
C ALA A 168 -6.92 -3.05 -11.64
N VAL A 169 -6.29 -3.63 -10.64
CA VAL A 169 -6.95 -4.30 -9.52
C VAL A 169 -6.40 -3.72 -8.22
N ASP A 170 -7.27 -3.12 -7.42
CA ASP A 170 -6.95 -2.63 -6.09
C ASP A 170 -7.24 -3.73 -5.08
N TYR A 171 -6.27 -4.04 -4.24
CA TYR A 171 -6.36 -5.14 -3.29
C TYR A 171 -5.69 -4.82 -1.97
N VAL A 172 -6.10 -5.56 -0.94
CA VAL A 172 -5.55 -5.48 0.41
C VAL A 172 -4.67 -6.68 0.66
N VAL A 173 -3.44 -6.42 1.08
CA VAL A 173 -2.45 -7.42 1.43
C VAL A 173 -1.99 -7.22 2.86
N LYS A 174 -1.79 -8.31 3.60
CA LYS A 174 -1.22 -8.23 4.95
C LYS A 174 0.23 -7.80 4.87
N ASN A 175 0.65 -6.96 5.80
CA ASN A 175 2.05 -6.59 5.99
C ASN A 175 2.67 -7.56 7.00
N LEU A 176 3.60 -8.42 6.57
CA LEU A 176 4.29 -9.43 7.39
C LEU A 176 5.29 -8.81 8.40
N LEU A 177 4.89 -7.75 9.08
CA LEU A 177 5.63 -7.18 10.19
C LEU A 177 5.65 -8.17 11.35
N ARG A 178 6.75 -8.20 12.09
CA ARG A 178 6.75 -8.85 13.39
C ARG A 178 5.67 -8.17 14.26
N PRO A 179 4.83 -8.95 14.97
CA PRO A 179 3.94 -8.39 15.97
C PRO A 179 4.73 -7.49 16.92
N SER A 180 4.28 -6.26 17.07
CA SER A 180 4.87 -5.26 17.95
C SER A 180 3.84 -4.79 18.95
N GLN A 181 4.29 -4.39 20.14
CA GLN A 181 3.45 -3.72 21.13
C GLN A 181 3.14 -2.28 20.74
N GLU A 182 3.96 -1.68 19.86
CA GLU A 182 3.79 -0.31 19.38
C GLU A 182 3.85 -0.24 17.85
N TYR A 183 2.87 0.44 17.25
CA TYR A 183 2.84 0.81 15.84
C TYR A 183 2.54 2.31 15.69
N ALA A 184 3.16 2.96 14.72
CA ALA A 184 2.77 4.29 14.29
C ALA A 184 1.53 4.22 13.39
N VAL A 185 0.65 5.21 13.48
CA VAL A 185 -0.54 5.33 12.64
C VAL A 185 -0.28 6.38 11.57
N LYS A 186 -0.59 6.02 10.33
CA LYS A 186 -0.61 6.92 9.20
C LYS A 186 -2.00 6.88 8.58
N PHE A 187 -2.54 8.05 8.23
CA PHE A 187 -3.77 8.12 7.45
C PHE A 187 -3.43 8.15 5.97
N GLU A 188 -4.11 7.30 5.19
CA GLU A 188 -3.98 7.24 3.74
C GLU A 188 -5.37 7.37 3.11
N LYS A 189 -5.40 7.80 1.85
CA LYS A 189 -6.61 7.99 1.07
C LYS A 189 -6.63 6.98 -0.08
N TYR A 190 -7.78 6.38 -0.33
CA TYR A 190 -8.04 5.48 -1.46
C TYR A 190 -9.19 6.07 -2.27
N ALA A 191 -9.03 6.23 -3.57
CA ALA A 191 -10.10 6.67 -4.47
C ALA A 191 -10.49 5.53 -5.41
N GLY A 192 -11.77 5.13 -5.39
CA GLY A 192 -12.28 4.02 -6.18
C GLY A 192 -13.64 4.30 -6.81
N GLY A 193 -13.92 3.61 -7.92
CA GLY A 193 -15.17 3.71 -8.65
C GLY A 193 -15.20 4.85 -9.68
N LYS A 194 -16.19 4.78 -10.57
CA LYS A 194 -16.46 5.75 -11.62
C LYS A 194 -17.98 5.93 -11.67
N PHE A 195 -18.44 7.11 -11.27
CA PHE A 195 -19.85 7.46 -11.16
C PHE A 195 -20.10 8.73 -11.98
N THR A 196 -21.17 8.76 -12.77
CA THR A 196 -21.46 9.94 -13.60
C THR A 196 -21.91 11.13 -12.76
N PHE A 197 -22.56 10.87 -11.62
CA PHE A 197 -23.08 11.91 -10.74
C PHE A 197 -22.49 11.80 -9.32
N GLU A 198 -22.25 12.96 -8.70
CA GLU A 198 -21.81 13.04 -7.30
C GLU A 198 -22.74 12.27 -6.36
N SER A 199 -24.05 12.45 -6.53
CA SER A 199 -25.07 11.78 -5.70
C SER A 199 -25.03 10.25 -5.79
N GLU A 200 -24.50 9.68 -6.88
CA GLU A 200 -24.31 8.23 -7.00
C GLU A 200 -23.06 7.79 -6.22
N ALA A 201 -21.98 8.55 -6.30
CA ALA A 201 -20.77 8.31 -5.50
C ALA A 201 -21.09 8.44 -3.99
N GLU A 202 -21.86 9.46 -3.59
CA GLU A 202 -22.32 9.63 -2.20
C GLU A 202 -23.12 8.42 -1.70
N LYS A 203 -24.07 7.93 -2.51
CA LYS A 203 -24.84 6.71 -2.18
C LYS A 203 -23.95 5.47 -2.09
N ALA A 204 -22.83 5.44 -2.81
CA ALA A 204 -21.88 4.33 -2.77
C ALA A 204 -20.95 4.38 -1.55
N VAL A 205 -20.77 5.52 -0.88
CA VAL A 205 -19.85 5.67 0.27
C VAL A 205 -20.03 4.57 1.33
N PRO A 206 -21.24 4.24 1.82
CA PRO A 206 -21.40 3.21 2.85
C PRO A 206 -20.92 1.83 2.40
N SER A 207 -21.06 1.51 1.11
CA SER A 207 -20.61 0.23 0.56
C SER A 207 -19.08 0.12 0.55
N TYR A 208 -18.38 1.21 0.23
CA TYR A 208 -16.92 1.28 0.28
C TYR A 208 -16.40 1.19 1.72
N LEU A 209 -17.04 1.88 2.67
CA LEU A 209 -16.69 1.76 4.09
C LEU A 209 -16.87 0.33 4.60
N ALA A 210 -17.92 -0.36 4.16
CA ALA A 210 -18.14 -1.77 4.48
C ALA A 210 -17.07 -2.69 3.87
N LEU A 211 -16.64 -2.44 2.63
CA LEU A 211 -15.55 -3.19 1.98
C LEU A 211 -14.23 -3.07 2.76
N PHE A 212 -13.87 -1.86 3.19
CA PHE A 212 -12.68 -1.63 4.02
C PHE A 212 -12.77 -2.37 5.36
N LYS A 213 -13.93 -2.29 6.02
CA LYS A 213 -14.19 -3.00 7.27
C LYS A 213 -14.06 -4.53 7.09
N GLN A 214 -14.61 -5.08 6.01
CA GLN A 214 -14.49 -6.51 5.68
C GLN A 214 -13.04 -6.92 5.37
N ALA A 215 -12.26 -6.03 4.73
CA ALA A 215 -10.85 -6.24 4.45
C ALA A 215 -9.94 -6.06 5.69
N GLY A 216 -10.50 -5.68 6.84
CA GLY A 216 -9.75 -5.45 8.08
C GLY A 216 -8.98 -4.13 8.11
N LEU A 217 -9.33 -3.18 7.24
CA LEU A 217 -8.79 -1.83 7.24
C LEU A 217 -9.76 -0.89 7.98
N PRO A 218 -9.31 -0.20 9.04
CA PRO A 218 -10.14 0.79 9.71
C PRO A 218 -10.36 2.01 8.82
N ALA A 219 -11.54 2.09 8.20
CA ALA A 219 -11.97 3.28 7.48
C ALA A 219 -12.34 4.38 8.49
N ILE A 220 -11.81 5.57 8.25
CA ILE A 220 -12.02 6.76 9.06
C ILE A 220 -13.16 7.60 8.47
N ARG A 221 -13.18 7.75 7.14
CA ARG A 221 -14.09 8.61 6.39
C ARG A 221 -14.34 8.05 5.00
N GLY A 222 -15.52 8.32 4.43
CA GLY A 222 -15.72 8.26 2.99
C GLY A 222 -16.37 9.54 2.48
N ARG A 223 -16.04 9.98 1.26
CA ARG A 223 -16.71 11.08 0.56
C ARG A 223 -16.73 10.86 -0.95
N ALA A 224 -17.62 11.53 -1.65
CA ALA A 224 -17.51 11.68 -3.10
C ALA A 224 -16.40 12.69 -3.43
N VAL A 225 -15.64 12.43 -4.49
CA VAL A 225 -14.62 13.34 -5.02
C VAL A 225 -14.69 13.39 -6.54
N PRO A 226 -14.45 14.56 -7.17
CA PRO A 226 -14.38 14.66 -8.62
C PRO A 226 -13.13 13.97 -9.15
N ARG A 227 -13.25 13.37 -10.34
CA ARG A 227 -12.16 12.74 -11.08
C ARG A 227 -11.69 13.65 -12.23
N PRO A 228 -10.46 13.42 -12.76
CA PRO A 228 -9.97 14.17 -13.92
C PRO A 228 -10.83 14.01 -15.19
N ASP A 229 -11.55 12.90 -15.33
CA ASP A 229 -12.42 12.57 -16.46
C ASP A 229 -13.84 13.15 -16.35
N ARG A 230 -14.08 14.08 -15.42
CA ARG A 230 -15.38 14.73 -15.12
C ARG A 230 -16.45 13.82 -14.49
N ASP A 231 -16.10 12.57 -14.22
CA ASP A 231 -16.89 11.68 -13.38
C ASP A 231 -16.51 11.86 -11.89
N TYR A 232 -17.13 11.07 -11.02
CA TYR A 232 -16.92 11.06 -9.58
C TYR A 232 -16.38 9.69 -9.10
N ALA A 233 -15.67 9.71 -7.98
CA ALA A 233 -15.18 8.53 -7.27
C ALA A 233 -15.56 8.60 -5.79
N VAL A 234 -15.49 7.47 -5.11
CA VAL A 234 -15.52 7.42 -3.64
C VAL A 234 -14.09 7.47 -3.12
N GLU A 235 -13.77 8.51 -2.35
CA GLU A 235 -12.53 8.57 -1.57
C GLU A 235 -12.79 8.04 -0.16
N VAL A 236 -12.05 7.01 0.24
CA VAL A 236 -12.01 6.48 1.61
C VAL A 236 -10.70 6.88 2.25
N GLU A 237 -10.79 7.58 3.38
CA GLU A 237 -9.64 7.76 4.28
C GLU A 237 -9.60 6.60 5.27
N TYR A 238 -8.42 6.03 5.47
CA TYR A 238 -8.24 4.87 6.35
C TYR A 238 -6.92 4.93 7.12
N ALA A 239 -6.90 4.24 8.26
CA ALA A 239 -5.73 4.18 9.13
C ALA A 239 -4.85 2.97 8.81
N VAL A 240 -3.57 3.21 8.55
CA VAL A 240 -2.54 2.19 8.35
C VAL A 240 -1.61 2.16 9.55
N LYS A 241 -1.40 0.95 10.08
CA LYS A 241 -0.39 0.72 11.11
C LYS A 241 0.97 0.52 10.43
N THR A 242 1.99 1.23 10.89
CA THR A 242 3.33 1.20 10.32
C THR A 242 4.36 1.03 11.43
N ASN A 243 5.53 0.48 11.09
CA ASN A 243 6.68 0.44 11.98
C ASN A 243 7.94 0.85 11.22
N ALA A 244 9.05 1.00 11.95
CA ALA A 244 10.34 1.38 11.38
C ALA A 244 10.94 0.33 10.41
N SER A 245 10.35 -0.86 10.27
CA SER A 245 10.90 -1.98 9.49
C SER A 245 10.49 -1.99 8.00
N GLY A 246 9.77 -0.96 7.54
CA GLY A 246 9.33 -0.79 6.15
C GLY A 246 8.14 -1.68 5.74
N ARG A 247 7.67 -1.54 4.50
CA ARG A 247 6.58 -2.36 3.94
C ARG A 247 7.09 -3.77 3.63
N ARG A 248 6.33 -4.80 4.03
CA ARG A 248 6.64 -6.23 3.83
C ARG A 248 5.39 -6.98 3.43
N PRO A 249 4.86 -6.77 2.21
CA PRO A 249 3.59 -7.35 1.82
C PRO A 249 3.66 -8.88 1.81
N GLN A 250 2.57 -9.54 2.21
CA GLN A 250 2.43 -10.99 2.23
C GLN A 250 2.48 -11.60 0.83
N TYR A 251 2.08 -10.84 -0.18
CA TYR A 251 2.16 -11.22 -1.59
C TYR A 251 2.83 -10.12 -2.38
N SER A 252 3.55 -10.51 -3.41
CA SER A 252 4.08 -9.62 -4.44
C SER A 252 3.60 -10.09 -5.81
N VAL A 253 3.62 -9.17 -6.77
CA VAL A 253 3.51 -9.50 -8.18
C VAL A 253 4.91 -9.77 -8.72
N ALA A 254 5.09 -10.89 -9.40
CA ALA A 254 6.31 -11.24 -10.11
C ALA A 254 5.99 -11.44 -11.60
N ARG A 255 7.02 -11.30 -12.44
CA ARG A 255 6.92 -11.49 -13.89
C ARG A 255 7.82 -12.64 -14.33
N TYR A 256 7.27 -13.53 -15.14
CA TYR A 256 8.01 -14.54 -15.89
C TYR A 256 8.12 -14.09 -17.34
N ASP A 257 9.33 -14.07 -17.88
CA ASP A 257 9.58 -13.76 -19.29
C ASP A 257 9.87 -15.06 -20.06
N ALA A 258 9.00 -15.40 -21.01
CA ALA A 258 9.14 -16.62 -21.79
C ALA A 258 10.35 -16.57 -22.73
N ARG A 259 10.99 -17.71 -22.99
CA ARG A 259 12.16 -17.78 -23.89
C ARG A 259 11.78 -17.92 -25.35
N THR A 260 10.61 -18.49 -25.61
CA THR A 260 10.10 -18.71 -26.96
C THR A 260 9.81 -17.38 -27.64
N THR A 261 10.29 -17.23 -28.87
CA THR A 261 9.99 -16.10 -29.75
C THR A 261 9.09 -16.53 -30.89
N PHE A 262 8.31 -15.57 -31.39
CA PHE A 262 7.33 -15.74 -32.44
C PHE A 262 7.47 -14.58 -33.44
N PRO A 263 7.35 -14.83 -34.75
CA PRO A 263 7.44 -13.75 -35.74
C PRO A 263 6.32 -12.71 -35.61
N PHE A 264 5.17 -13.10 -35.03
CA PHE A 264 4.00 -12.23 -34.88
C PHE A 264 3.52 -12.15 -33.42
N ASP A 265 3.10 -10.95 -33.02
CA ASP A 265 2.52 -10.64 -31.72
C ASP A 265 1.32 -11.52 -31.36
N LYS A 266 0.43 -11.81 -32.32
CA LYS A 266 -0.76 -12.64 -32.14
C LYS A 266 -0.42 -14.07 -31.72
N GLU A 267 0.70 -14.61 -32.21
CA GLU A 267 1.17 -15.94 -31.84
C GLU A 267 1.74 -15.93 -30.42
N ALA A 268 2.51 -14.90 -30.07
CA ALA A 268 2.99 -14.68 -28.70
C ALA A 268 1.82 -14.51 -27.71
N ALA A 269 0.80 -13.72 -28.06
CA ALA A 269 -0.41 -13.53 -27.25
C ALA A 269 -1.15 -14.86 -27.01
N LYS A 270 -1.30 -15.67 -28.07
CA LYS A 270 -1.94 -16.99 -27.98
C LYS A 270 -1.14 -17.94 -27.08
N ALA A 271 0.18 -17.98 -27.25
CA ALA A 271 1.06 -18.79 -26.42
C ALA A 271 1.04 -18.35 -24.94
N GLY A 272 1.03 -17.05 -24.69
CA GLY A 272 0.95 -16.48 -23.36
C GLY A 272 -0.36 -16.80 -22.64
N LYS A 273 -1.51 -16.65 -23.32
CA LYS A 273 -2.82 -17.09 -22.80
C LYS A 273 -2.83 -18.60 -22.49
N ALA A 274 -2.19 -19.42 -23.33
CA ALA A 274 -2.10 -20.87 -23.11
C ALA A 274 -1.17 -21.28 -21.96
N ALA A 275 -0.25 -20.40 -21.51
CA ALA A 275 0.66 -20.66 -20.41
C ALA A 275 0.01 -20.46 -19.02
N LEU A 276 -1.03 -19.63 -18.90
CA LEU A 276 -1.67 -19.28 -17.61
C LEU A 276 -2.09 -20.51 -16.77
N PRO A 277 -2.68 -21.58 -17.35
CA PRO A 277 -3.04 -22.78 -16.58
C PRO A 277 -1.84 -23.52 -15.97
N ALA A 278 -0.64 -23.41 -16.53
CA ALA A 278 0.57 -24.00 -15.94
C ALA A 278 0.94 -23.29 -14.62
N PHE A 279 0.86 -21.96 -14.60
CA PHE A 279 1.07 -21.15 -13.39
C PHE A 279 0.04 -21.47 -12.31
N ALA A 280 -1.25 -21.52 -12.66
CA ALA A 280 -2.31 -21.86 -11.72
C ALA A 280 -2.08 -23.24 -11.08
N ARG A 281 -1.72 -24.25 -11.89
CA ARG A 281 -1.38 -25.61 -11.39
C ARG A 281 -0.13 -25.64 -10.53
N ALA A 282 0.84 -24.75 -10.79
CA ALA A 282 2.04 -24.61 -9.97
C ALA A 282 1.78 -23.91 -8.62
N GLY A 283 0.56 -23.45 -8.36
CA GLY A 283 0.22 -22.67 -7.17
C GLY A 283 0.70 -21.22 -7.25
N LEU A 284 0.92 -20.71 -8.47
CA LEU A 284 1.27 -19.33 -8.77
C LEU A 284 0.07 -18.68 -9.49
N PRO A 285 -0.85 -18.00 -8.79
CA PRO A 285 -2.04 -17.46 -9.44
C PRO A 285 -1.65 -16.47 -10.56
N PRO A 286 -1.96 -16.76 -11.84
CA PRO A 286 -1.62 -15.87 -12.93
C PRO A 286 -2.49 -14.61 -12.89
N LEU A 287 -1.96 -13.47 -13.29
CA LEU A 287 -2.66 -12.18 -13.29
C LEU A 287 -2.93 -11.68 -14.71
N SER A 288 -1.92 -11.70 -15.56
CA SER A 288 -2.07 -11.34 -16.97
C SER A 288 -0.99 -12.02 -17.80
N SER A 289 -1.23 -12.10 -19.11
CA SER A 289 -0.19 -12.35 -20.09
C SER A 289 0.08 -11.05 -20.85
N VAL A 290 1.35 -10.76 -21.06
CA VAL A 290 1.82 -9.53 -21.69
C VAL A 290 2.63 -9.89 -22.93
N VAL A 291 2.33 -9.31 -24.08
CA VAL A 291 3.16 -9.45 -25.28
C VAL A 291 4.32 -8.46 -25.18
N ARG A 292 5.52 -8.91 -25.55
CA ARG A 292 6.72 -8.08 -25.51
C ARG A 292 7.58 -8.28 -26.76
N PRO A 293 8.25 -7.22 -27.25
CA PRO A 293 9.22 -7.37 -28.31
C PRO A 293 10.46 -8.16 -27.83
N ALA A 294 11.00 -8.99 -28.72
CA ALA A 294 12.20 -9.81 -28.51
C ALA A 294 13.08 -9.73 -29.77
N GLY A 295 13.85 -8.64 -29.89
CA GLY A 295 14.64 -8.38 -31.10
C GLY A 295 13.75 -8.00 -32.28
N ARG A 296 13.72 -8.84 -33.32
CA ARG A 296 12.82 -8.69 -34.49
C ARG A 296 11.52 -9.49 -34.34
N ASP A 297 11.45 -10.33 -33.32
CA ASP A 297 10.32 -11.20 -33.02
C ASP A 297 9.56 -10.68 -31.78
N TYR A 298 8.55 -11.43 -31.38
CA TYR A 298 7.73 -11.21 -30.20
C TYR A 298 7.88 -12.38 -29.23
N SER A 299 7.74 -12.12 -27.94
CA SER A 299 7.62 -13.13 -26.90
C SER A 299 6.48 -12.73 -25.96
N TYR A 300 6.23 -13.55 -24.96
CA TYR A 300 5.25 -13.24 -23.93
C TYR A 300 5.90 -13.20 -22.56
N ALA A 301 5.22 -12.54 -21.64
CA ALA A 301 5.46 -12.60 -20.22
C ALA A 301 4.16 -12.98 -19.50
N VAL A 302 4.29 -13.50 -18.29
CA VAL A 302 3.17 -13.78 -17.39
C VAL A 302 3.42 -13.07 -16.08
N ASP A 303 2.52 -12.18 -15.70
CA ASP A 303 2.46 -11.64 -14.35
C ASP A 303 1.74 -12.64 -13.45
N PHE A 304 2.25 -12.88 -12.25
CA PHE A 304 1.66 -13.82 -11.30
C PHE A 304 1.84 -13.38 -9.85
N LEU A 305 0.98 -13.88 -8.96
CA LEU A 305 1.10 -13.67 -7.53
C LEU A 305 2.05 -14.68 -6.90
N VAL A 306 2.94 -14.18 -6.04
CA VAL A 306 3.82 -15.00 -5.22
C VAL A 306 3.71 -14.58 -3.77
N GLY A 307 3.50 -15.55 -2.87
CA GLY A 307 3.54 -15.30 -1.43
C GLY A 307 4.97 -14.99 -0.99
N ASN A 308 5.13 -14.16 0.03
CA ASN A 308 6.42 -13.77 0.57
C ASN A 308 6.67 -14.42 1.94
N ILE A 309 7.93 -14.76 2.19
CA ILE A 309 8.43 -15.27 3.46
C ILE A 309 9.23 -14.17 4.13
N TYR A 310 8.88 -13.85 5.36
CA TYR A 310 9.61 -12.89 6.16
C TYR A 310 10.93 -13.50 6.66
N GLN A 311 12.04 -12.82 6.39
CA GLN A 311 13.37 -13.16 6.91
C GLN A 311 14.05 -11.93 7.52
N GLN A 312 15.04 -12.16 8.38
CA GLN A 312 15.85 -11.08 8.95
C GLN A 312 16.55 -10.34 7.81
N GLY A 313 16.18 -9.07 7.58
CA GLY A 313 16.69 -8.26 6.47
C GLY A 313 15.69 -7.97 5.34
N GLY A 314 14.60 -8.75 5.20
CA GLY A 314 13.67 -8.51 4.08
C GLY A 314 12.53 -9.50 3.94
N VAL A 315 11.95 -9.54 2.74
CA VAL A 315 11.04 -10.58 2.30
C VAL A 315 11.65 -11.30 1.12
N ILE A 316 11.55 -12.63 1.09
CA ILE A 316 11.91 -13.44 -0.07
C ILE A 316 10.64 -14.07 -0.63
N PRO A 317 10.53 -14.29 -1.95
CA PRO A 317 9.38 -14.97 -2.51
C PRO A 317 9.38 -16.46 -2.07
N SER A 318 8.20 -16.97 -1.78
CA SER A 318 7.95 -18.38 -1.39
C SER A 318 8.12 -19.35 -2.55
N ALA A 319 8.17 -18.85 -3.78
CA ALA A 319 8.50 -19.60 -4.97
C ALA A 319 9.23 -18.70 -5.97
N ALA A 320 10.11 -19.28 -6.78
CA ALA A 320 10.78 -18.60 -7.87
C ALA A 320 10.70 -19.44 -9.14
N VAL A 321 10.73 -18.78 -10.29
CA VAL A 321 10.94 -19.48 -11.56
C VAL A 321 12.44 -19.69 -11.73
N GLN A 322 12.86 -20.95 -11.84
CA GLN A 322 14.24 -21.33 -12.09
C GLN A 322 14.37 -21.95 -13.47
N THR A 323 15.57 -21.88 -14.05
CA THR A 323 15.87 -22.50 -15.33
C THR A 323 16.78 -23.71 -15.13
N TYR A 324 16.42 -24.81 -15.78
CA TYR A 324 17.29 -25.94 -16.03
C TYR A 324 17.76 -25.90 -17.49
N GLN A 325 19.08 -25.95 -17.67
CA GLN A 325 19.72 -26.08 -18.98
C GLN A 325 20.17 -27.53 -19.15
N ALA A 326 19.78 -28.16 -20.26
CA ALA A 326 20.29 -29.48 -20.58
C ALA A 326 21.80 -29.40 -20.90
N PRO A 327 22.64 -30.26 -20.30
CA PRO A 327 24.06 -30.33 -20.65
C PRO A 327 24.29 -31.09 -21.96
N GLU A 328 23.30 -31.86 -22.40
CA GLU A 328 23.34 -32.70 -23.60
C GLU A 328 23.06 -31.85 -24.85
N THR A 329 23.72 -32.22 -25.94
CA THR A 329 23.42 -31.73 -27.28
C THR A 329 22.99 -32.88 -28.18
N PHE A 330 22.11 -32.57 -29.12
CA PHE A 330 21.48 -33.52 -30.02
C PHE A 330 21.77 -33.14 -31.47
N THR A 331 21.82 -34.14 -32.35
CA THR A 331 22.11 -33.90 -33.77
C THR A 331 20.89 -33.30 -34.45
N PHE A 332 19.70 -33.79 -34.09
CA PHE A 332 18.43 -33.37 -34.65
C PHE A 332 17.55 -32.67 -33.61
N GLU A 333 16.78 -31.68 -34.07
CA GLU A 333 15.82 -30.95 -33.23
C GLU A 333 14.81 -31.88 -32.55
N ARG A 334 14.30 -32.86 -33.30
CA ARG A 334 13.33 -33.84 -32.80
C ARG A 334 13.86 -34.65 -31.60
N GLU A 335 15.15 -34.97 -31.59
CA GLU A 335 15.77 -35.69 -30.47
C GLU A 335 15.79 -34.80 -29.21
N ALA A 336 16.08 -33.50 -29.37
CA ALA A 336 16.02 -32.53 -28.28
C ALA A 336 14.58 -32.33 -27.77
N GLU A 337 13.57 -32.34 -28.66
CA GLU A 337 12.15 -32.29 -28.29
C GLU A 337 11.68 -33.52 -27.51
N GLU A 338 12.08 -34.72 -27.97
CA GLU A 338 11.78 -35.99 -27.28
C GLU A 338 12.41 -36.01 -25.88
N ALA A 339 13.68 -35.59 -25.76
CA ALA A 339 14.37 -35.47 -24.49
C ALA A 339 13.72 -34.41 -23.57
N LEU A 340 13.33 -33.26 -24.13
CA LEU A 340 12.62 -32.20 -23.42
C LEU A 340 11.30 -32.69 -22.84
N ALA A 341 10.50 -33.43 -23.62
CA ALA A 341 9.23 -33.99 -23.18
C ALA A 341 9.42 -34.99 -22.02
N ALA A 342 10.41 -35.88 -22.13
CA ALA A 342 10.76 -36.82 -21.07
C ALA A 342 11.21 -36.09 -19.79
N LYS A 343 12.04 -35.04 -19.93
CA LYS A 343 12.50 -34.24 -18.81
C LYS A 343 11.38 -33.44 -18.15
N THR A 344 10.46 -32.91 -18.94
CA THR A 344 9.25 -32.20 -18.45
C THR A 344 8.40 -33.12 -17.58
N ALA A 345 8.17 -34.36 -18.03
CA ALA A 345 7.45 -35.36 -17.25
C ALA A 345 8.18 -35.68 -15.93
N ALA A 346 9.50 -35.82 -15.96
CA ALA A 346 10.31 -36.07 -14.76
C ALA A 346 10.24 -34.91 -13.74
N PHE A 347 10.32 -33.66 -14.20
CA PHE A 347 10.18 -32.48 -13.35
C PHE A 347 8.80 -32.42 -12.69
N ASN A 348 7.73 -32.60 -13.48
CA ASN A 348 6.37 -32.62 -12.96
C ASN A 348 6.16 -33.76 -11.94
N ALA A 349 6.71 -34.96 -12.21
CA ALA A 349 6.66 -36.09 -11.29
C ALA A 349 7.45 -35.86 -9.99
N ALA A 350 8.54 -35.07 -10.05
CA ALA A 350 9.32 -34.65 -8.89
C ALA A 350 8.69 -33.49 -8.10
N GLY A 351 7.50 -33.02 -8.50
CA GLY A 351 6.84 -31.88 -7.86
C GLY A 351 7.48 -30.53 -8.19
N LEU A 352 8.15 -30.42 -9.34
CA LEU A 352 8.70 -29.20 -9.94
C LEU A 352 7.89 -28.85 -11.19
N PRO A 353 6.79 -28.08 -11.06
CA PRO A 353 5.92 -27.76 -12.19
C PRO A 353 6.65 -26.97 -13.27
N VAL A 354 6.66 -27.49 -14.50
CA VAL A 354 7.23 -26.77 -15.66
C VAL A 354 6.26 -25.69 -16.12
N LEU A 355 6.77 -24.47 -16.28
CA LEU A 355 6.03 -23.27 -16.68
C LEU A 355 6.30 -22.89 -18.14
N GLY A 356 7.49 -23.18 -18.64
CA GLY A 356 7.91 -22.91 -20.00
C GLY A 356 9.11 -23.76 -20.40
N SER A 357 9.33 -23.86 -21.69
CA SER A 357 10.41 -24.66 -22.25
C SER A 357 10.77 -24.18 -23.64
N ALA A 358 12.02 -24.36 -24.04
CA ALA A 358 12.46 -24.09 -25.40
C ALA A 358 13.52 -25.09 -25.84
N VAL A 359 13.50 -25.46 -27.12
CA VAL A 359 14.63 -26.08 -27.81
C VAL A 359 15.39 -24.97 -28.53
N THR A 360 16.71 -24.99 -28.44
CA THR A 360 17.59 -23.99 -29.04
C THR A 360 18.78 -24.67 -29.68
N GLY A 361 19.34 -24.08 -30.74
CA GLY A 361 20.53 -24.58 -31.40
C GLY A 361 20.35 -24.65 -32.91
N SER A 362 21.23 -25.38 -33.55
CA SER A 362 21.25 -25.61 -35.00
C SER A 362 21.66 -27.04 -35.30
N LEU A 363 21.54 -27.44 -36.57
CA LEU A 363 21.87 -28.79 -37.04
C LEU A 363 23.22 -29.27 -36.48
N GLY A 364 23.20 -30.41 -35.77
CA GLY A 364 24.37 -30.99 -35.13
C GLY A 364 24.63 -30.53 -33.68
N SER A 365 23.84 -29.60 -33.15
CA SER A 365 24.01 -29.08 -31.78
C SER A 365 22.74 -28.43 -31.22
N TYR A 366 21.63 -29.18 -31.19
CA TYR A 366 20.41 -28.78 -30.49
C TYR A 366 20.49 -29.06 -28.99
N THR A 367 19.94 -28.21 -28.14
CA THR A 367 19.79 -28.42 -26.69
C THR A 367 18.44 -27.89 -26.23
N TYR A 368 18.07 -28.12 -24.97
CA TYR A 368 16.79 -27.67 -24.43
C TYR A 368 16.93 -27.00 -23.05
N VAL A 369 15.93 -26.18 -22.74
CA VAL A 369 15.78 -25.50 -21.46
C VAL A 369 14.38 -25.70 -20.89
N LEU A 370 14.29 -25.76 -19.57
CA LEU A 370 13.04 -25.82 -18.82
C LEU A 370 13.01 -24.69 -17.80
N ASP A 371 11.95 -23.89 -17.81
CA ASP A 371 11.63 -22.96 -16.73
C ASP A 371 10.59 -23.61 -15.82
N TYR A 372 10.87 -23.70 -14.53
CA TYR A 372 10.03 -24.42 -13.56
C TYR A 372 9.83 -23.63 -12.27
N ALA A 373 8.70 -23.84 -11.62
CA ALA A 373 8.41 -23.26 -10.31
C ALA A 373 9.13 -24.05 -9.21
N ALA A 374 10.03 -23.40 -8.48
CA ALA A 374 10.72 -23.95 -7.31
C ALA A 374 10.24 -23.25 -6.04
N LYS A 375 9.78 -23.97 -5.02
CA LYS A 375 9.40 -23.38 -3.73
C LYS A 375 10.64 -23.10 -2.87
N ALA A 376 10.58 -22.07 -2.05
CA ALA A 376 11.62 -21.76 -1.08
C ALA A 376 11.84 -22.98 -0.15
N GLY A 377 13.10 -23.44 -0.06
CA GLY A 377 13.48 -24.63 0.72
C GLY A 377 13.35 -25.96 -0.03
N GLN A 378 12.78 -26.00 -1.25
CA GLN A 378 12.97 -27.12 -2.16
C GLN A 378 14.31 -26.95 -2.88
N ASN A 379 15.25 -27.86 -2.63
CA ASN A 379 16.46 -27.95 -3.44
C ASN A 379 16.06 -28.44 -4.84
N GLY A 380 16.21 -27.59 -5.85
CA GLY A 380 16.14 -28.01 -7.25
C GLY A 380 17.31 -28.95 -7.60
N PRO A 381 17.28 -29.61 -8.76
CA PRO A 381 18.45 -30.33 -9.24
C PRO A 381 19.66 -29.38 -9.25
N ALA A 382 20.77 -29.82 -8.67
CA ALA A 382 21.96 -28.99 -8.47
C ALA A 382 22.35 -28.29 -9.78
N GLN A 383 22.31 -26.96 -9.81
CA GLN A 383 22.96 -26.18 -10.85
C GLN A 383 24.47 -26.38 -10.68
N GLN A 384 25.13 -26.92 -11.70
CA GLN A 384 26.60 -26.89 -11.72
C GLN A 384 27.05 -25.43 -11.95
N PRO A 385 28.14 -24.99 -11.29
CA PRO A 385 28.69 -23.67 -11.51
C PRO A 385 29.07 -23.49 -12.98
N LEU A 386 28.82 -22.28 -13.49
CA LEU A 386 29.17 -21.83 -14.84
C LEU A 386 30.65 -22.03 -15.18
#